data_AF-A0A940ELP9-F1
#
_entry.id   AF-A0A940ELP9-F1
#
_cell.length_a   1.000
_cell.length_b   1.000
_cell.length_c   1.000
_cell.angle_alpha   90.00
_cell.angle_beta   90.00
_cell.angle_gamma   90.00
#
_symmetry.space_group_name_H-M   'P 1'
#
loop_
_entity.id
_entity.type
_entity.pdbx_description
1 polymer ?
#
loop_
_entity_poly.entity_id
_entity_poly.type
_entity_poly.pdbx_seq_one_letter_code
_entity_poly.pdbx_strand_id
1 'polypeptide(L)'
;MGNWDNAFIKSIIFVGIASIIYLLATAIINGYEPHEFMLVLALYGTGYIFVSFVGWMLVGLPTHYLLSKYTSASFLNYMAVVVSLTGVFWLFPNAGAALFFGLFSGSQALIFRYYVYKKHNKRFNGTNKA
;
A
#
# COMPACT_ATOMS: atom_id res chain seq x y z
N MET A 1 -0.14 -2.83 -21.28
CA MET A 1 -0.01 -3.05 -19.83
C MET A 1 1.07 -2.10 -19.32
N GLY A 2 0.67 -0.99 -18.68
CA GLY A 2 1.60 0.06 -18.24
C GLY A 2 2.53 -0.43 -17.13
N ASN A 3 3.66 0.25 -16.90
CA ASN A 3 4.72 -0.10 -15.93
C ASN A 3 4.18 -0.28 -14.50
N TRP A 4 3.57 -1.43 -14.24
CA TRP A 4 2.97 -1.85 -12.99
C TRP A 4 4.04 -1.97 -11.91
N ASP A 5 5.21 -2.49 -12.29
CA ASP A 5 6.38 -2.68 -11.41
C ASP A 5 6.84 -1.38 -10.75
N ASN A 6 6.88 -0.28 -11.51
CA ASN A 6 7.32 1.02 -10.99
C ASN A 6 6.26 1.64 -10.06
N ALA A 7 4.97 1.44 -10.35
CA ALA A 7 3.90 1.90 -9.47
C ALA A 7 3.85 1.08 -8.16
N PHE A 8 4.09 -0.22 -8.26
CA PHE A 8 4.22 -1.15 -7.14
C PHE A 8 5.36 -0.74 -6.20
N ILE A 9 6.58 -0.59 -6.70
CA ILE A 9 7.74 -0.17 -5.91
C ILE A 9 7.48 1.18 -5.23
N LYS A 10 6.92 2.15 -5.96
CA LYS A 10 6.60 3.47 -5.39
C LYS A 10 5.56 3.39 -4.29
N SER A 11 4.55 2.54 -4.42
CA SER A 11 3.53 2.39 -3.38
C SER A 11 4.11 1.83 -2.09
N ILE A 12 5.02 0.85 -2.18
CA ILE A 12 5.71 0.28 -1.02
C ILE A 12 6.62 1.32 -0.38
N ILE A 13 7.44 2.02 -1.15
CA ILE A 13 8.36 3.02 -0.58
C ILE A 13 7.58 4.15 0.10
N PHE A 14 6.56 4.70 -0.56
CA PHE A 14 5.83 5.86 -0.03
C PHE A 14 5.09 5.52 1.28
N VAL A 15 4.46 4.34 1.32
CA VAL A 15 3.77 3.87 2.53
C VAL A 15 4.75 3.42 3.60
N GLY A 16 5.86 2.77 3.22
CA GLY A 16 6.94 2.41 4.12
C GLY A 16 7.54 3.63 4.84
N ILE A 17 7.74 4.74 4.12
CA ILE A 17 8.22 5.99 4.73
C ILE A 17 7.16 6.56 5.68
N ALA A 18 5.89 6.64 5.27
CA ALA A 18 4.82 7.17 6.10
C ALA A 18 4.64 6.39 7.41
N SER A 19 4.78 5.07 7.34
CA SER A 19 4.71 4.18 8.51
C SER A 19 5.94 4.31 9.42
N ILE A 20 7.15 4.49 8.89
CA ILE A 20 8.34 4.79 9.70
C ILE A 20 8.16 6.13 10.44
N ILE A 21 7.62 7.16 9.78
CA ILE A 21 7.33 8.46 10.43
C ILE A 21 6.32 8.27 11.59
N TYR A 22 5.28 7.47 11.38
CA TYR A 22 4.32 7.14 12.44
C TYR A 22 4.97 6.39 13.61
N LEU A 23 5.82 5.39 13.33
CA LEU A 23 6.56 4.65 14.35
C LEU A 23 7.53 5.57 15.13
N LEU A 24 8.17 6.51 14.45
CA LEU A 24 9.04 7.49 15.09
C LEU A 24 8.24 8.43 16.01
N ALA A 25 7.10 8.95 15.53
CA ALA A 25 6.25 9.81 16.34
C ALA A 25 5.72 9.09 17.59
N THR A 26 5.29 7.84 17.44
CA THR A 26 4.82 7.02 18.58
C THR A 26 5.95 6.68 19.55
N ALA A 27 7.16 6.41 19.07
CA ALA A 27 8.33 6.19 19.94
C ALA A 27 8.67 7.44 20.77
N ILE A 28 8.63 8.64 20.16
CA ILE A 28 8.88 9.91 20.86
C ILE A 28 7.80 10.17 21.93
N ILE A 29 6.53 9.96 21.60
CA ILE A 29 5.42 10.20 22.53
C ILE A 29 5.47 9.26 23.74
N ASN A 30 5.85 8.00 23.52
CA ASN A 30 5.91 7.00 24.57
C ASN A 30 7.27 6.94 25.30
N GLY A 31 8.23 7.80 24.93
CA GLY A 31 9.53 7.89 25.58
C GLY A 31 10.42 6.66 25.40
N TYR A 32 10.37 6.02 24.22
CA TYR A 32 11.20 4.85 23.94
C TYR A 32 12.67 5.20 23.91
N GLU A 33 13.51 4.32 24.45
CA GLU A 33 14.95 4.46 24.35
C GLU A 33 15.43 4.19 22.91
N PRO A 34 16.54 4.81 22.45
CA PRO A 34 17.02 4.65 21.07
C PRO A 34 17.23 3.20 20.64
N HIS A 35 17.65 2.32 21.56
CA HIS A 35 17.88 0.91 21.29
C HIS A 35 16.57 0.12 21.10
N GLU A 36 15.50 0.47 21.82
CA GLU A 36 14.17 -0.12 21.68
C GLU A 36 13.56 0.28 20.33
N PHE A 37 13.70 1.56 19.96
CA PHE A 37 13.26 2.04 18.66
C PHE A 37 14.00 1.34 17.51
N MET A 38 15.31 1.14 17.62
CA MET A 38 16.08 0.39 16.60
C MET A 38 15.60 -1.04 16.44
N LEU A 39 15.25 -1.72 17.54
CA LEU A 39 14.72 -3.09 17.50
C LEU A 39 13.34 -3.13 16.83
N VAL A 40 12.43 -2.20 17.16
CA VAL A 40 11.12 -2.07 16.52
C VAL A 40 11.27 -1.77 15.02
N LEU A 41 12.18 -0.86 14.65
CA LEU A 41 12.45 -0.50 13.26
C LEU A 41 13.00 -1.69 12.46
N ALA A 42 13.91 -2.47 13.04
CA ALA A 42 14.47 -3.65 12.40
C ALA A 42 13.40 -4.73 12.16
N LEU A 43 12.60 -5.05 13.18
CA LEU A 43 11.48 -5.99 13.07
C LEU A 43 10.45 -5.51 12.06
N TYR A 44 10.13 -4.22 12.08
CA TYR A 44 9.22 -3.61 11.12
C TYR A 44 9.78 -3.70 9.70
N GLY A 45 11.05 -3.34 9.46
CA GLY A 45 11.64 -3.34 8.13
C GLY A 45 11.60 -4.72 7.48
N THR A 46 11.98 -5.77 8.21
CA THR A 46 11.95 -7.15 7.70
C THR A 46 10.52 -7.64 7.48
N GLY A 47 9.63 -7.46 8.47
CA GLY A 47 8.24 -7.89 8.38
C GLY A 47 7.44 -7.16 7.31
N TYR A 48 7.62 -5.83 7.21
CA TYR A 48 6.92 -4.97 6.27
C TYR A 48 7.20 -5.32 4.82
N ILE A 49 8.49 -5.49 4.46
CA ILE A 49 8.87 -5.82 3.09
C ILE A 49 8.29 -7.18 2.70
N PHE A 50 8.43 -8.17 3.59
CA PHE A 50 7.92 -9.52 3.35
C PHE A 50 6.40 -9.54 3.18
N VAL A 51 5.66 -8.96 4.14
CA VAL A 51 4.19 -8.91 4.10
C VAL A 51 3.68 -8.06 2.93
N SER A 52 4.34 -6.94 2.62
CA SER A 52 3.96 -6.11 1.47
C SER A 52 4.15 -6.87 0.15
N PHE A 53 5.27 -7.57 -0.02
CA PHE A 53 5.55 -8.33 -1.22
C PHE A 53 4.54 -9.49 -1.39
N VAL A 54 4.33 -10.27 -0.33
CA VAL A 54 3.37 -11.39 -0.33
C VAL A 54 1.94 -10.88 -0.53
N GLY A 55 1.53 -9.82 0.16
CA GLY A 55 0.20 -9.23 0.02
C GLY A 55 -0.08 -8.71 -1.39
N TRP A 56 0.92 -8.11 -2.04
CA TRP A 56 0.80 -7.73 -3.44
C TRP A 56 0.75 -8.93 -4.38
N MET A 57 1.53 -9.99 -4.15
CA MET A 57 1.46 -11.20 -4.99
C MET A 57 0.12 -11.93 -4.86
N LEU A 58 -0.41 -12.05 -3.64
CA LEU A 58 -1.63 -12.82 -3.37
C LEU A 58 -2.91 -12.04 -3.67
N VAL A 59 -2.93 -10.73 -3.39
CA VAL A 59 -4.15 -9.94 -3.46
C VAL A 59 -4.03 -8.78 -4.43
N GLY A 60 -2.96 -7.99 -4.36
CA GLY A 60 -2.86 -6.76 -5.13
C GLY A 60 -2.72 -6.97 -6.66
N LEU A 61 -1.86 -7.89 -7.09
CA LEU A 61 -1.63 -8.27 -8.49
C LEU A 61 -2.87 -8.96 -9.10
N PRO A 62 -3.43 -10.01 -8.48
CA PRO A 62 -4.64 -10.65 -8.97
C PRO A 62 -5.81 -9.68 -9.05
N THR A 63 -6.01 -8.85 -8.03
CA THR A 63 -7.05 -7.83 -8.03
C THR A 63 -6.83 -6.83 -9.17
N HIS A 64 -5.61 -6.32 -9.37
CA HIS A 64 -5.34 -5.41 -10.48
C HIS A 64 -5.63 -6.07 -11.84
N TYR A 65 -5.18 -7.32 -12.02
CA TYR A 65 -5.41 -8.08 -13.25
C TYR A 65 -6.90 -8.25 -13.51
N LEU A 66 -7.66 -8.73 -12.53
CA LEU A 66 -9.11 -8.91 -12.63
C LEU A 66 -9.82 -7.58 -12.92
N LEU A 67 -9.45 -6.51 -12.21
CA LEU A 67 -10.04 -5.19 -12.43
C LEU A 67 -9.71 -4.62 -13.81
N SER A 68 -8.50 -4.85 -14.32
CA SER A 68 -8.10 -4.40 -15.65
C SER A 68 -8.75 -5.18 -16.79
N LYS A 69 -9.14 -6.44 -16.54
CA LYS A 69 -9.70 -7.36 -17.53
C LYS A 69 -11.23 -7.32 -17.59
N TYR A 70 -11.90 -7.20 -16.44
CA TYR A 70 -13.35 -7.37 -16.33
C TYR A 70 -14.13 -6.08 -16.04
N THR A 71 -13.45 -4.97 -15.77
CA THR A 71 -14.13 -3.72 -15.41
C THR A 71 -13.38 -2.49 -15.91
N SER A 72 -14.06 -1.34 -15.94
CA SER A 72 -13.49 -0.01 -16.16
C SER A 72 -12.56 0.48 -15.04
N ALA A 73 -11.85 -0.41 -14.33
CA ALA A 73 -10.88 -0.11 -13.26
C ALA A 73 -11.21 1.16 -12.41
N SER A 74 -12.49 1.28 -12.05
CA SER A 74 -13.02 2.50 -11.47
C SER A 74 -12.50 2.66 -10.05
N PHE A 75 -12.48 3.90 -9.56
CA PHE A 75 -12.05 4.19 -8.19
C PHE A 75 -12.88 3.43 -7.14
N LEU A 76 -14.19 3.25 -7.39
CA LEU A 76 -15.12 2.50 -6.54
C LEU A 76 -14.70 1.05 -6.35
N ASN A 77 -14.16 0.40 -7.38
CA ASN A 77 -13.75 -1.00 -7.28
C ASN A 77 -12.46 -1.19 -6.47
N TYR A 78 -11.55 -0.22 -6.52
CA TYR A 78 -10.39 -0.20 -5.62
C TYR A 78 -10.81 0.04 -4.16
N MET A 79 -11.72 0.98 -3.93
CA MET A 79 -12.30 1.22 -2.61
C MET A 79 -12.97 -0.03 -2.03
N ALA A 80 -13.75 -0.76 -2.84
CA ALA A 80 -14.40 -2.00 -2.40
C ALA A 80 -13.41 -3.07 -1.96
N VAL A 81 -12.27 -3.20 -2.65
CA VAL A 81 -11.20 -4.14 -2.27
C VAL A 81 -10.57 -3.73 -0.95
N VAL A 82 -10.25 -2.45 -0.77
CA VAL A 82 -9.65 -1.93 0.48
C VAL A 82 -10.59 -2.13 1.67
N VAL A 83 -11.87 -1.85 1.49
CA VAL A 83 -12.90 -2.06 2.53
C VAL A 83 -13.03 -3.53 2.86
N SER A 84 -13.06 -4.41 1.85
CA SER A 84 -13.13 -5.86 2.05
C SER A 84 -11.90 -6.39 2.80
N LEU A 85 -10.70 -5.93 2.43
CA LEU A 85 -9.45 -6.30 3.09
C LEU A 85 -9.43 -5.86 4.55
N THR A 86 -9.86 -4.63 4.81
CA THR A 86 -9.98 -4.07 6.16
C THR A 86 -11.01 -4.84 7.00
N GLY A 87 -12.13 -5.27 6.39
CA GLY A 87 -13.13 -6.12 7.03
C GLY A 87 -12.60 -7.51 7.41
N VAL A 88 -11.74 -8.11 6.58
CA VAL A 88 -11.05 -9.37 6.91
C VAL A 88 -10.11 -9.18 8.09
N PHE A 89 -9.36 -8.07 8.14
CA PHE A 89 -8.48 -7.79 9.28
C PHE A 89 -9.24 -7.54 10.59
N TRP A 90 -10.49 -7.07 10.52
CA TRP A 90 -11.37 -6.91 11.67
C TRP A 90 -11.76 -8.24 12.35
N LEU A 91 -11.57 -9.38 11.69
CA LEU A 91 -11.81 -10.70 12.28
C LEU A 91 -10.70 -11.13 13.27
N PHE A 92 -9.59 -10.39 13.34
CA PHE A 92 -8.50 -10.68 14.25
C PHE A 92 -8.67 -9.91 15.58
N PRO A 93 -8.27 -10.50 16.72
CA PRO A 93 -8.57 -9.97 18.05
C PRO A 93 -7.91 -8.62 18.38
N ASN A 94 -7.01 -8.12 17.52
CA ASN A 94 -6.35 -6.82 17.71
C ASN A 94 -6.91 -5.79 16.72
N ALA A 95 -7.97 -5.09 17.14
CA ALA A 95 -8.62 -4.05 16.34
C ALA A 95 -7.67 -2.89 15.98
N GLY A 96 -6.68 -2.58 16.84
CA GLY A 96 -5.67 -1.56 16.55
C GLY A 96 -4.75 -1.97 15.41
N ALA A 97 -4.29 -3.24 15.41
CA ALA A 97 -3.52 -3.80 14.31
C ALA A 97 -4.34 -3.86 13.01
N ALA A 98 -5.62 -4.23 13.09
CA ALA A 98 -6.51 -4.30 11.94
C ALA A 98 -6.67 -2.94 11.23
N LEU A 99 -6.86 -1.87 12.01
CA LEU A 99 -6.94 -0.51 11.48
C LEU A 99 -5.60 -0.06 10.89
N PHE A 100 -4.49 -0.34 11.57
CA PHE A 100 -3.15 -0.03 11.08
C PHE A 100 -2.91 -0.70 9.72
N PHE A 101 -3.00 -2.03 9.65
CA PHE A 101 -2.75 -2.77 8.41
C PHE A 101 -3.78 -2.45 7.31
N GLY A 102 -5.05 -2.24 7.65
CA GLY A 102 -6.10 -1.84 6.72
C GLY A 102 -5.84 -0.46 6.11
N LEU A 103 -5.50 0.54 6.92
CA LEU A 103 -5.19 1.89 6.44
C LEU A 103 -3.93 1.93 5.58
N PHE A 104 -2.87 1.23 5.99
CA PHE A 104 -1.62 1.21 5.23
C PHE A 104 -1.75 0.41 3.93
N SER A 105 -2.39 -0.75 3.94
CA SER A 105 -2.66 -1.52 2.72
C SER A 105 -3.60 -0.76 1.76
N GLY A 106 -4.61 -0.08 2.30
CA GLY A 106 -5.50 0.80 1.53
C GLY A 106 -4.75 1.96 0.87
N SER A 107 -3.87 2.60 1.63
CA SER A 107 -3.00 3.66 1.11
C SER A 107 -2.06 3.15 0.03
N GLN A 108 -1.48 1.95 0.19
CA GLN A 108 -0.67 1.31 -0.85
C GLN A 108 -1.48 1.10 -2.14
N ALA A 109 -2.70 0.58 -2.03
CA ALA A 109 -3.58 0.35 -3.18
C ALA A 109 -3.97 1.66 -3.91
N LEU A 110 -4.27 2.73 -3.16
CA LEU A 110 -4.61 4.03 -3.72
C LEU A 110 -3.42 4.69 -4.43
N ILE A 111 -2.25 4.71 -3.78
CA ILE A 111 -1.01 5.26 -4.35
C ILE A 111 -0.61 4.48 -5.60
N PHE A 112 -0.73 3.15 -5.54
CA PHE A 112 -0.49 2.27 -6.67
C PHE A 112 -1.38 2.64 -7.87
N ARG A 113 -2.71 2.75 -7.65
CA ARG A 113 -3.66 3.19 -8.68
C ARG A 113 -3.26 4.57 -9.24
N TYR A 114 -2.97 5.51 -8.36
CA TYR A 114 -2.56 6.85 -8.78
C TYR A 114 -1.36 6.82 -9.73
N TYR A 115 -0.30 6.06 -9.41
CA TYR A 115 0.88 5.99 -10.26
C TYR A 115 0.67 5.21 -11.57
N VAL A 116 -0.15 4.15 -11.56
CA VAL A 116 -0.51 3.42 -12.79
C VAL A 116 -1.26 4.33 -13.76
N TYR A 117 -2.31 5.02 -13.30
CA TYR A 117 -3.17 5.82 -14.17
C TYR A 117 -2.62 7.22 -14.47
N LYS A 118 -1.83 7.82 -13.56
CA LYS A 118 -1.11 9.09 -13.84
C LYS A 118 -0.13 8.93 -15.00
N LYS A 119 0.56 7.80 -15.10
CA LYS A 119 1.46 7.53 -16.22
C LYS A 119 0.68 7.22 -17.50
N HIS A 120 -0.46 6.55 -17.41
CA HIS A 120 -1.36 6.34 -18.54
C HIS A 120 -1.82 7.68 -19.17
N ASN A 121 -2.24 8.65 -18.34
CA ASN A 121 -2.62 9.99 -18.80
C ASN A 121 -1.45 10.77 -19.42
N LYS A 122 -0.23 10.65 -18.88
CA LYS A 122 0.96 11.26 -19.50
C LYS A 122 1.31 10.65 -20.85
N ARG A 123 1.05 9.36 -21.07
CA ARG A 123 1.34 8.69 -22.35
C ARG A 123 0.33 9.10 -23.44
N PHE A 124 -0.93 9.33 -23.09
CA PHE A 124 -1.96 9.83 -24.02
C PHE A 124 -1.76 11.31 -24.38
N ASN A 125 -1.36 12.17 -23.44
CA ASN A 125 -1.05 13.58 -23.75
C ASN A 125 0.31 13.78 -24.47
N GLY A 126 1.16 12.76 -24.53
CA GLY A 126 2.42 12.78 -25.27
C GLY A 126 2.29 12.41 -26.75
N THR A 127 1.17 11.80 -27.17
CA THR A 127 0.91 11.40 -28.56
C THR A 127 0.10 12.43 -29.36
N ASN A 128 -0.46 13.45 -28.71
CA ASN A 128 -1.12 14.59 -29.37
C ASN A 128 -0.18 15.80 -29.55
N LYS A 129 1.14 15.58 -29.49
CA LYS A 129 2.17 16.58 -29.79
C LYS A 129 3.22 16.04 -30.76
N ALA A 130 2.76 15.35 -31.81
CA ALA A 130 3.55 15.09 -33.01
C ALA A 130 2.83 15.73 -34.19
#